data_AF-A0A534UV71-F1
#
_entry.id   AF-A0A534UV71-F1
#
_cell.length_a   1.000
_cell.length_b   1.000
_cell.length_c   1.000
_cell.angle_alpha   90.00
_cell.angle_beta   90.00
_cell.angle_gamma   90.00
#
_symmetry.space_group_name_H-M   'P 1'
#
loop_
_entity.id
_entity.type
_entity.pdbx_description
1 polymer ?
#
loop_
_entity_poly.entity_id
_entity_poly.type
_entity_poly.pdbx_seq_one_letter_code
_entity_poly.pdbx_strand_id
1 'polypeptide(L)'
;MKCFVHRLKKMYRLIFVACLSVTTSSSCAPRVVSVSPTEGSPGNVVSISMEYLVGWPRVEIAGKVMDWPQLKLTAADPQRSDIPGEELVWIEDKFLQFKIPDIAPGEYVVTIHDDKGPPGDLVYSFLETTAYVVFPPVWPFVFRSNQTQFKLRVLPKINSE
;
A
#
# COMPACT_ATOMS: atom_id res chain seq x y z
N MET A 1 -29.09 -44.99 -20.92
CA MET A 1 -28.58 -44.62 -19.56
C MET A 1 -27.10 -44.23 -19.49
N LYS A 2 -26.17 -44.80 -20.29
CA LYS A 2 -24.72 -44.49 -20.19
C LYS A 2 -24.32 -43.05 -20.58
N CYS A 3 -25.03 -42.39 -21.52
CA CYS A 3 -24.74 -41.00 -21.92
C CYS A 3 -25.08 -39.94 -20.84
N PHE A 4 -26.05 -40.21 -19.97
CA PHE A 4 -26.50 -39.26 -18.96
C PHE A 4 -25.49 -39.12 -17.81
N VAL A 5 -24.92 -40.25 -17.37
CA VAL A 5 -23.89 -40.30 -16.31
C VAL A 5 -22.59 -39.62 -16.73
N HIS A 6 -22.26 -39.65 -18.02
CA HIS A 6 -21.03 -39.03 -18.55
C HIS A 6 -21.13 -37.49 -18.63
N ARG A 7 -22.31 -36.95 -18.96
CA ARG A 7 -22.57 -35.50 -18.94
C ARG A 7 -22.58 -34.93 -17.52
N LEU A 8 -23.12 -35.67 -16.56
CA LEU A 8 -23.13 -35.26 -15.14
C LEU A 8 -21.70 -35.14 -14.58
N LYS A 9 -20.82 -36.12 -14.85
CA LYS A 9 -19.41 -36.09 -14.41
C LYS A 9 -18.60 -34.93 -15.01
N LYS A 10 -18.88 -34.53 -16.26
CA LYS A 10 -18.26 -33.35 -16.91
C LYS A 10 -18.73 -32.04 -16.28
N MET A 11 -20.01 -31.94 -15.95
CA MET A 11 -20.60 -30.76 -15.31
C MET A 11 -20.07 -30.57 -13.87
N TYR A 12 -19.94 -31.65 -13.09
CA TYR A 12 -19.31 -31.61 -11.77
C TYR A 12 -17.83 -31.18 -11.82
N ARG A 13 -17.05 -31.61 -12.83
CA ARG A 13 -15.66 -31.13 -13.02
C ARG A 13 -15.59 -29.65 -13.37
N LEU A 14 -16.51 -29.14 -14.20
CA LEU A 14 -16.55 -27.71 -14.53
C LEU A 14 -16.95 -26.85 -13.32
N ILE A 15 -17.91 -27.33 -12.51
CA ILE A 15 -18.35 -26.64 -11.30
C ILE A 15 -17.24 -26.69 -10.22
N PHE A 16 -16.49 -27.79 -10.09
CA PHE A 16 -15.36 -27.85 -9.15
C PHE A 16 -14.22 -26.90 -9.53
N VAL A 17 -13.94 -26.71 -10.83
CA VAL A 17 -12.92 -25.75 -11.30
C VAL A 17 -13.41 -24.30 -11.14
N ALA A 18 -14.70 -24.03 -11.37
CA ALA A 18 -15.28 -22.70 -11.17
C ALA A 18 -15.44 -22.32 -9.68
N CYS A 19 -15.65 -23.30 -8.80
CA CYS A 19 -15.76 -23.05 -7.35
C CYS A 19 -14.38 -22.89 -6.69
N LEU A 20 -13.33 -23.53 -7.22
CA LEU A 20 -11.95 -23.35 -6.76
C LEU A 20 -11.37 -21.96 -7.10
N SER A 21 -11.98 -21.22 -8.05
CA SER A 21 -11.60 -19.85 -8.39
C SER A 21 -12.27 -18.76 -7.56
N VAL A 22 -13.19 -19.11 -6.65
CA VAL A 22 -13.96 -18.11 -5.86
C VAL A 22 -13.55 -18.07 -4.39
N THR A 23 -12.73 -19.01 -3.91
CA THR A 23 -12.20 -18.95 -2.55
C THR A 23 -10.87 -18.20 -2.50
N THR A 24 -10.95 -16.96 -2.02
CA THR A 24 -9.94 -16.26 -1.20
C THR A 24 -8.68 -15.76 -1.91
N SER A 25 -8.86 -14.82 -2.83
CA SER A 25 -7.90 -13.71 -2.99
C SER A 25 -8.45 -12.49 -2.27
N SER A 26 -8.54 -12.54 -0.94
CA SER A 26 -8.74 -11.33 -0.13
C SER A 26 -7.42 -10.55 -0.15
N SER A 27 -7.12 -9.92 -1.29
CA SER A 27 -6.06 -8.93 -1.36
C SER A 27 -6.53 -7.70 -0.61
N CYS A 28 -6.04 -7.50 0.60
CA CYS A 28 -6.32 -6.27 1.31
C CYS A 28 -5.51 -5.14 0.66
N ALA A 29 -6.22 -4.08 0.27
CA ALA A 29 -5.63 -2.81 -0.13
C ALA A 29 -4.90 -2.17 1.07
N PRO A 30 -3.89 -1.31 0.83
CA PRO A 30 -3.25 -0.58 1.92
C PRO A 30 -4.29 0.17 2.74
N ARG A 31 -4.15 0.14 4.05
CA ARG A 31 -5.14 0.70 4.98
C ARG A 31 -4.46 1.55 6.03
N VAL A 32 -4.99 2.76 6.21
CA VAL A 32 -4.65 3.62 7.34
C VAL A 32 -5.37 3.09 8.58
N VAL A 33 -4.61 2.72 9.60
CA VAL A 33 -5.13 2.30 10.91
C VAL A 33 -5.25 3.50 11.84
N SER A 34 -4.22 4.33 11.90
CA SER A 34 -4.19 5.53 12.73
C SER A 34 -3.24 6.59 12.16
N VAL A 35 -3.49 7.85 12.50
CA VAL A 35 -2.70 9.01 12.09
C VAL A 35 -2.40 9.85 13.32
N SER A 36 -1.14 10.24 13.50
CA SER A 36 -0.73 11.12 14.59
C SER A 36 0.42 12.04 14.16
N PRO A 37 0.27 13.37 14.28
CA PRO A 37 -0.97 14.09 14.57
C PRO A 37 -1.91 14.16 13.34
N THR A 38 -3.19 14.47 13.55
CA THR A 38 -4.18 14.74 12.48
C THR A 38 -4.19 16.20 12.01
N GLU A 39 -3.44 17.06 12.69
CA GLU A 39 -3.20 18.44 12.30
C GLU A 39 -1.76 18.87 12.62
N GLY A 40 -1.21 19.81 11.84
CA GLY A 40 0.15 20.29 12.06
C GLY A 40 0.59 21.39 11.09
N SER A 41 1.67 22.08 11.44
CA SER A 41 2.26 23.11 10.58
C SER A 41 3.27 22.49 9.59
N PRO A 42 3.63 23.18 8.49
CA PRO A 42 4.74 22.76 7.64
C PRO A 42 6.00 22.42 8.46
N GLY A 43 6.60 21.26 8.18
CA GLY A 43 7.76 20.72 8.90
C GLY A 43 7.43 19.73 10.03
N ASN A 44 6.20 19.74 10.56
CA ASN A 44 5.77 18.74 11.54
C ASN A 44 5.84 17.33 10.94
N VAL A 45 6.28 16.35 11.72
CA VAL A 45 6.28 14.94 11.33
C VAL A 45 4.89 14.36 11.58
N VAL A 46 4.30 13.77 10.54
CA VAL A 46 3.09 12.95 10.62
C VAL A 46 3.50 11.50 10.60
N SER A 47 3.00 10.71 11.54
CA SER A 47 3.20 9.27 11.65
C SER A 47 1.89 8.53 11.42
N ILE A 48 1.89 7.62 10.46
CA ILE A 48 0.71 6.87 10.03
C ILE A 48 0.96 5.39 10.33
N SER A 49 0.09 4.75 11.11
CA SER A 49 0.09 3.28 11.22
C SER A 49 -0.64 2.69 10.03
N MET A 50 0.02 1.76 9.32
CA MET A 50 -0.44 1.19 8.07
C MET A 50 -0.53 -0.34 8.18
N GLU A 51 -1.59 -0.90 7.60
CA GLU A 51 -1.74 -2.33 7.31
C GLU A 51 -1.67 -2.53 5.79
N TYR A 52 -1.13 -3.68 5.36
CA TYR A 52 -1.07 -4.12 3.96
C TYR A 52 -0.32 -3.18 3.01
N LEU A 53 0.48 -2.24 3.49
CA LEU A 53 1.38 -1.47 2.64
C LEU A 53 2.53 -2.39 2.24
N VAL A 54 2.63 -2.83 0.98
CA VAL A 54 3.68 -3.79 0.54
C VAL A 54 4.20 -3.33 -0.81
N GLY A 55 5.28 -2.56 -0.76
CA GLY A 55 5.76 -1.77 -1.87
C GLY A 55 6.49 -0.51 -1.41
N TRP A 56 6.85 0.31 -2.39
CA TRP A 56 7.57 1.55 -2.20
C TRP A 56 6.55 2.68 -2.07
N PRO A 57 6.34 3.22 -0.85
CA PRO A 57 5.30 4.21 -0.68
C PRO A 57 5.68 5.55 -1.31
N ARG A 58 4.68 6.26 -1.82
CA ARG A 58 4.74 7.71 -2.07
C ARG A 58 3.59 8.40 -1.37
N VAL A 59 3.80 9.62 -0.92
CA VAL A 59 2.75 10.42 -0.26
C VAL A 59 2.48 11.66 -1.07
N GLU A 60 1.22 11.90 -1.38
CA GLU A 60 0.76 13.07 -2.11
C GLU A 60 -0.18 13.92 -1.26
N ILE A 61 0.11 15.22 -1.19
CA ILE A 61 -0.72 16.23 -0.51
C ILE A 61 -0.66 17.53 -1.29
N ALA A 62 -1.83 18.12 -1.59
CA ALA A 62 -1.93 19.40 -2.33
C ALA A 62 -1.15 19.41 -3.67
N GLY A 63 -1.08 18.27 -4.37
CA GLY A 63 -0.33 18.09 -5.61
C GLY A 63 1.19 18.01 -5.44
N LYS A 64 1.71 18.04 -4.19
CA LYS A 64 3.11 17.75 -3.89
C LYS A 64 3.28 16.26 -3.59
N VAL A 65 4.19 15.62 -4.29
CA VAL A 65 4.56 14.22 -4.09
C VAL A 65 5.86 14.16 -3.27
N MET A 66 5.87 13.28 -2.28
CA MET A 66 7.02 12.93 -1.45
C MET A 66 7.41 11.48 -1.76
N ASP A 67 8.63 11.32 -2.26
CA ASP A 67 9.22 10.02 -2.60
C ASP A 67 10.09 9.49 -1.46
N TRP A 68 10.63 8.28 -1.64
CA TRP A 68 11.42 7.54 -0.65
C TRP A 68 12.38 8.38 0.23
N PRO A 69 13.21 9.30 -0.30
CA PRO A 69 14.16 10.06 0.53
C PRO A 69 13.49 11.01 1.54
N GLN A 70 12.22 11.33 1.36
CA GLN A 70 11.44 12.23 2.21
C GLN A 70 10.52 11.46 3.17
N LEU A 71 10.48 10.13 3.02
CA LEU A 71 9.67 9.24 3.82
C LEU A 71 10.55 8.45 4.77
N LYS A 72 9.97 8.00 5.88
CA LYS A 72 10.62 7.06 6.80
C LYS A 72 9.65 5.95 7.13
N LEU A 73 10.07 4.72 6.88
CA LEU A 73 9.37 3.52 7.35
C LEU A 73 10.02 3.03 8.65
N THR A 74 9.18 2.70 9.62
CA THR A 74 9.61 2.00 10.85
C THR A 74 8.69 0.84 11.12
N ALA A 75 9.23 -0.28 11.61
CA ALA A 75 8.42 -1.44 11.94
C ALA A 75 7.38 -1.10 13.02
N ALA A 76 6.19 -1.71 12.92
CA ALA A 76 5.19 -1.61 13.98
C ALA A 76 5.62 -2.41 15.24
N ASP A 77 6.35 -3.51 15.04
CA ASP A 77 6.94 -4.32 16.10
C ASP A 77 8.22 -3.65 16.65
N PRO A 78 8.27 -3.30 17.95
CA PRO A 78 9.44 -2.71 18.57
C PRO A 78 10.71 -3.57 18.49
N GLN A 79 10.58 -4.91 18.39
CA GLN A 79 11.74 -5.80 18.26
C GLN A 79 12.45 -5.66 16.90
N ARG A 80 11.81 -4.96 15.95
CA ARG A 80 12.27 -4.77 14.57
C ARG A 80 12.59 -3.30 14.27
N SER A 81 12.79 -2.47 15.29
CA SER A 81 13.07 -1.03 15.13
C SER A 81 14.32 -0.74 14.28
N ASP A 82 15.26 -1.68 14.27
CA ASP A 82 16.58 -1.51 13.65
C ASP A 82 16.61 -2.00 12.19
N ILE A 83 15.50 -2.55 11.69
CA ILE A 83 15.39 -3.01 10.30
C ILE A 83 15.35 -1.79 9.37
N PRO A 84 16.23 -1.72 8.35
CA PRO A 84 16.21 -0.66 7.35
C PRO A 84 14.86 -0.53 6.65
N GLY A 85 14.47 0.69 6.28
CA GLY A 85 13.17 0.95 5.63
C GLY A 85 12.99 0.14 4.34
N GLU A 86 14.06 -0.07 3.60
CA GLU A 86 14.09 -0.82 2.34
C GLU A 86 13.67 -2.29 2.53
N GLU A 87 13.97 -2.87 3.68
CA GLU A 87 13.54 -4.23 4.04
C GLU A 87 12.09 -4.26 4.52
N LEU A 88 11.63 -3.16 5.15
CA LEU A 88 10.24 -3.00 5.60
C LEU A 88 9.25 -2.84 4.45
N VAL A 89 9.71 -2.60 3.22
CA VAL A 89 8.89 -2.63 1.99
C VAL A 89 8.05 -3.91 1.91
N TRP A 90 8.60 -5.03 2.38
CA TRP A 90 8.00 -6.37 2.31
C TRP A 90 7.13 -6.76 3.53
N ILE A 91 7.05 -5.90 4.54
CA ILE A 91 6.29 -6.15 5.78
C ILE A 91 4.96 -5.40 5.72
N GLU A 92 3.85 -6.07 6.01
CA GLU A 92 2.51 -5.47 5.90
C GLU A 92 2.26 -4.36 6.92
N ASP A 93 2.68 -4.57 8.18
CA ASP A 93 2.38 -3.69 9.30
C ASP A 93 3.57 -2.80 9.67
N LYS A 94 3.40 -1.49 9.50
CA LYS A 94 4.47 -0.51 9.72
C LYS A 94 3.95 0.90 9.94
N PHE A 95 4.81 1.76 10.45
CA PHE A 95 4.58 3.19 10.46
C PHE A 95 5.23 3.85 9.25
N LEU A 96 4.46 4.69 8.56
CA LEU A 96 4.93 5.59 7.51
C LEU A 96 4.98 7.01 8.07
N GLN A 97 6.16 7.62 8.01
CA GLN A 97 6.40 8.97 8.51
C GLN A 97 6.83 9.90 7.39
N PHE A 98 6.30 11.12 7.40
CA PHE A 98 6.68 12.19 6.47
C PHE A 98 6.54 13.55 7.16
N LYS A 99 7.21 14.58 6.62
CA LYS A 99 7.05 15.97 7.09
C LYS A 99 5.99 16.68 6.26
N ILE A 100 5.12 17.45 6.91
CA ILE A 100 4.16 18.31 6.21
C ILE A 100 4.94 19.28 5.29
N PRO A 101 4.71 19.29 3.97
CA PRO A 101 5.44 20.18 3.08
C PRO A 101 5.03 21.65 3.28
N ASP A 102 5.81 22.58 2.73
CA ASP A 102 5.47 24.01 2.77
C ASP A 102 4.28 24.30 1.84
N ILE A 103 3.06 24.22 2.38
CA ILE A 103 1.78 24.44 1.70
C ILE A 103 0.88 25.35 2.54
N ALA A 104 -0.11 25.97 1.90
CA ALA A 104 -1.02 26.87 2.57
C ALA A 104 -1.82 26.15 3.69
N PRO A 105 -2.27 26.87 4.72
CA PRO A 105 -3.16 26.29 5.74
C PRO A 105 -4.50 25.87 5.14
N GLY A 106 -5.04 24.74 5.57
CA GLY A 106 -6.29 24.20 5.05
C GLY A 106 -6.51 22.72 5.38
N GLU A 107 -7.66 22.19 4.98
CA GLU A 107 -7.93 20.75 5.04
C GLU A 107 -7.52 20.09 3.72
N TYR A 108 -6.71 19.03 3.82
CA TYR A 108 -6.21 18.30 2.66
C TYR A 108 -6.57 16.82 2.77
N VAL A 109 -6.84 16.23 1.61
CA VAL A 109 -6.80 14.77 1.44
C VAL A 109 -5.36 14.40 1.11
N VAL A 110 -4.79 13.53 1.93
CA VAL A 110 -3.48 12.92 1.69
C VAL A 110 -3.70 11.58 1.03
N THR A 111 -3.01 11.32 -0.08
CA THR A 111 -3.03 10.03 -0.79
C THR A 111 -1.70 9.33 -0.57
N ILE A 112 -1.77 8.09 -0.09
CA ILE A 112 -0.62 7.19 0.03
C ILE A 112 -0.71 6.25 -1.15
N HIS A 113 0.33 6.23 -1.97
CA HIS A 113 0.53 5.32 -3.10
C HIS A 113 1.45 4.19 -2.64
N ASP A 114 1.16 2.96 -3.03
CA ASP A 114 1.88 1.71 -2.76
C ASP A 114 2.45 1.19 -4.09
N ASP A 115 3.52 1.83 -4.56
CA ASP A 115 4.05 1.55 -5.88
C ASP A 115 4.90 0.27 -5.92
N LYS A 116 4.95 -0.34 -7.11
CA LYS A 116 5.81 -1.49 -7.39
C LYS A 116 7.17 -0.96 -7.85
N GLY A 117 8.23 -1.37 -7.17
CA GLY A 117 9.59 -0.93 -7.43
C GLY A 117 9.96 0.47 -6.90
N PRO A 118 11.26 0.74 -6.74
CA PRO A 118 11.75 2.01 -6.22
C PRO A 118 11.44 3.18 -7.17
N PRO A 119 11.32 4.41 -6.65
CA PRO A 119 11.10 5.59 -7.48
C PRO A 119 12.15 5.74 -8.58
N GLY A 120 11.69 5.89 -9.83
CA GLY A 120 12.55 6.13 -10.99
C GLY A 120 13.14 4.87 -11.65
N ASP A 121 12.91 3.66 -11.12
CA ASP A 121 13.38 2.42 -11.73
C ASP A 121 12.24 1.65 -12.43
N LEU A 122 11.94 2.08 -13.65
CA LEU A 122 10.90 1.46 -14.48
C LEU A 122 11.20 0.00 -14.83
N VAL A 123 12.48 -0.39 -14.89
CA VAL A 123 12.87 -1.76 -15.22
C VAL A 123 12.55 -2.68 -14.05
N TYR A 124 12.90 -2.27 -12.83
CA TYR A 124 12.55 -3.01 -11.63
C TYR A 124 11.03 -3.13 -11.45
N SER A 125 10.29 -2.01 -11.58
CA SER A 125 8.82 -2.02 -11.51
C SER A 125 8.20 -2.98 -12.53
N PHE A 126 8.74 -3.02 -13.75
CA PHE A 126 8.26 -3.92 -14.81
C PHE A 126 8.57 -5.39 -14.51
N LEU A 127 9.80 -5.69 -14.07
CA LEU A 127 10.22 -7.06 -13.75
C LEU A 127 9.49 -7.59 -12.52
N GLU A 128 9.33 -6.78 -11.49
CA GLU A 128 8.56 -7.11 -10.29
C GLU A 128 7.09 -7.39 -10.64
N THR A 129 6.47 -6.51 -11.44
CA THR A 129 5.09 -6.72 -11.93
C THR A 129 4.98 -8.01 -12.76
N THR A 130 5.93 -8.25 -13.66
CA THR A 130 5.97 -9.45 -14.52
C THR A 130 6.15 -10.71 -13.68
N ALA A 131 7.07 -10.71 -12.71
CA ALA A 131 7.28 -11.81 -11.79
C ALA A 131 5.98 -12.14 -11.07
N TYR A 132 5.29 -11.14 -10.52
CA TYR A 132 4.04 -11.40 -9.84
C TYR A 132 2.92 -11.94 -10.74
N VAL A 133 2.85 -11.53 -12.02
CA VAL A 133 1.87 -12.09 -12.98
C VAL A 133 2.18 -13.55 -13.32
N VAL A 134 3.46 -13.93 -13.37
CA VAL A 134 3.89 -15.31 -13.72
C VAL A 134 3.72 -16.28 -12.53
N PHE A 135 3.66 -15.79 -11.29
CA PHE A 135 3.47 -16.61 -10.09
C PHE A 135 2.05 -16.44 -9.51
N PRO A 136 1.11 -17.36 -9.77
CA PRO A 136 -0.29 -17.24 -9.32
C PRO A 136 -0.51 -16.96 -7.82
N PRO A 137 0.31 -17.48 -6.87
CA PRO A 137 0.12 -17.20 -5.45
C PRO A 137 0.26 -15.73 -5.05
N VAL A 138 0.88 -14.88 -5.90
CA VAL A 138 1.11 -13.45 -5.61
C VAL A 138 0.19 -12.50 -6.36
N TRP A 139 -0.72 -13.00 -7.21
CA TRP A 139 -1.74 -12.20 -7.90
C TRP A 139 -2.56 -11.26 -6.99
N PRO A 140 -2.94 -11.66 -5.76
CA PRO A 140 -3.62 -10.75 -4.84
C PRO A 140 -2.83 -9.44 -4.60
N PHE A 141 -1.50 -9.49 -4.58
CA PHE A 141 -0.66 -8.30 -4.34
C PHE A 141 -0.47 -7.43 -5.58
N VAL A 142 -0.75 -7.95 -6.78
CA VAL A 142 -0.64 -7.24 -8.07
C VAL A 142 -1.90 -6.46 -8.39
N PHE A 143 -3.06 -7.10 -8.19
CA PHE A 143 -4.33 -6.58 -8.69
C PHE A 143 -5.13 -5.80 -7.63
N ARG A 144 -4.52 -5.53 -6.47
CA ARG A 144 -5.15 -4.69 -5.44
C ARG A 144 -5.07 -3.21 -5.79
N SER A 145 -5.98 -2.43 -5.22
CA SER A 145 -5.79 -0.97 -5.13
C SER A 145 -4.42 -0.70 -4.49
N ASN A 146 -3.63 0.14 -5.13
CA ASN A 146 -2.32 0.56 -4.66
C ASN A 146 -2.42 1.88 -3.89
N GLN A 147 -3.61 2.32 -3.48
CA GLN A 147 -3.80 3.63 -2.87
C GLN A 147 -4.72 3.58 -1.66
N THR A 148 -4.43 4.46 -0.70
CA THR A 148 -5.29 4.75 0.45
C THR A 148 -5.21 6.23 0.82
N GLN A 149 -6.20 6.73 1.55
CA GLN A 149 -6.34 8.17 1.79
C GLN A 149 -6.74 8.48 3.23
N PHE A 150 -6.33 9.66 3.71
CA PHE A 150 -6.79 10.21 4.99
C PHE A 150 -6.85 11.74 4.92
N LYS A 151 -7.52 12.36 5.90
CA LYS A 151 -7.59 13.82 6.01
C LYS A 151 -6.51 14.34 6.95
N LEU A 152 -5.84 15.42 6.56
CA LEU A 152 -4.87 16.14 7.37
C LEU A 152 -5.19 17.63 7.35
N ARG A 153 -5.19 18.27 8.52
CA ARG A 153 -5.37 19.71 8.62
C ARG A 153 -4.02 20.40 8.75
N VAL A 154 -3.69 21.26 7.80
CA VAL A 154 -2.46 22.05 7.82
C VAL A 154 -2.71 23.39 8.51
N LEU A 155 -1.88 23.67 9.50
CA LEU A 155 -1.90 24.90 10.29
C LEU A 155 -0.91 25.94 9.71
N PRO A 156 -1.07 27.23 10.04
CA PRO A 156 -0.11 28.27 9.67
C PRO A 156 1.32 27.93 10.11
N LYS A 157 2.30 28.26 9.26
CA LYS A 157 3.71 28.11 9.59
C LYS A 157 4.00 28.86 10.89
N ILE A 158 4.61 28.15 11.85
CA ILE A 158 5.08 28.78 13.08
C ILE A 158 6.31 29.59 12.69
N ASN A 159 6.17 30.91 12.64
CA ASN A 159 7.31 31.81 12.54
C ASN A 159 8.06 31.73 13.88
N SER A 160 9.12 30.94 13.93
CA SER A 160 10.11 31.08 14.99
C SER A 160 10.89 32.37 14.70
N GLU A 161 10.54 33.45 15.39
CA GLU A 161 11.45 34.59 15.59
C GLU A 161 12.75 34.14 16.27
#